data_AF-A0A5E5Q2R6-F1
#
_entry.id   AF-A0A5E5Q2R6-F1
#
_cell.length_a   1.000
_cell.length_b   1.000
_cell.length_c   1.000
_cell.angle_alpha   90.00
_cell.angle_beta   90.00
_cell.angle_gamma   90.00
#
_symmetry.space_group_name_H-M   'P 1'
#
loop_
_entity.id
_entity.type
_entity.pdbx_description
1 polymer ?
#
loop_
_entity_poly.entity_id
_entity_poly.type
_entity_poly.pdbx_seq_one_letter_code
_entity_poly.pdbx_strand_id
1 'polypeptide(L)'
;HNLLLEKVNSKDYQERKIMVGNPASFQGDERDIIFLSLVTAHDHPRKALTKVEYKRRFNVATSRAKDQLWLFHSVRLKDLTKNDFRYQLLDYIVNYNTIEFEQRQLIFVPNPKPRYGEEPKPPNPFRSWFEVEVYNNIINKGYKVEPAYKVAGYEIDLVVFGADGTKIAIECDGDYWHGDEQFEKDMQRQEILERAGWQFFRILYSHYINDKHQATAQLWDVLRRHSTPVETRAKKQDNTQLQDKSTQEEQIKDMGSKQSSIFKSSENEVTKIPRFFNLYQSGNYIV
;
A
#
# COMPACT_ATOMS: atom_id res chain seq x y z
N HIS A 1 -16.12 23.80 3.61
CA HIS A 1 -15.56 24.94 4.37
C HIS A 1 -16.35 25.15 5.66
N ASN A 2 -17.66 25.42 5.59
CA ASN A 2 -18.50 25.68 6.78
C ASN A 2 -18.50 24.53 7.82
N LEU A 3 -18.63 23.27 7.38
CA LEU A 3 -18.57 22.10 8.28
C LEU A 3 -17.24 21.96 9.04
N LEU A 4 -16.15 22.53 8.50
CA LEU A 4 -14.84 22.44 9.15
C LEU A 4 -14.70 23.48 10.27
N LEU A 5 -15.29 24.66 10.09
CA LEU A 5 -15.32 25.73 11.10
C LEU A 5 -16.20 25.36 12.31
N GLU A 6 -17.17 24.46 12.14
CA GLU A 6 -17.97 23.91 13.24
C GLU A 6 -17.19 22.89 14.09
N LYS A 7 -16.15 22.27 13.52
CA LYS A 7 -15.39 21.18 14.16
C LYS A 7 -13.99 21.60 14.61
N VAL A 8 -13.41 22.61 13.99
CA VAL A 8 -12.10 23.16 14.29
C VAL A 8 -12.29 24.59 14.74
N ASN A 9 -11.85 24.91 15.96
CA ASN A 9 -11.94 26.28 16.46
C ASN A 9 -11.11 27.25 15.59
N SER A 10 -11.48 28.52 15.60
CA SER A 10 -10.86 29.55 14.74
C SER A 10 -9.37 29.74 14.99
N LYS A 11 -8.89 29.51 16.22
CA LYS A 11 -7.49 29.66 16.60
C LYS A 11 -6.63 28.58 15.91
N ASP A 12 -7.01 27.30 16.05
CA ASP A 12 -6.36 26.18 15.37
C ASP A 12 -6.39 26.32 13.84
N TYR A 13 -7.52 26.81 13.29
CA TYR A 13 -7.67 27.02 11.86
C TYR A 13 -6.63 28.01 11.31
N GLN A 14 -6.40 29.13 12.02
CA GLN A 14 -5.43 30.15 11.65
C GLN A 14 -3.99 29.71 11.91
N GLU A 15 -3.70 29.15 13.08
CA GLU A 15 -2.35 28.71 13.47
C GLU A 15 -1.83 27.63 12.50
N ARG A 16 -2.69 26.70 12.09
CA ARG A 16 -2.35 25.61 11.16
C ARG A 16 -2.52 26.00 9.69
N LYS A 17 -2.90 27.26 9.40
CA LYS A 17 -3.12 27.80 8.04
C LYS A 17 -3.98 26.87 7.18
N ILE A 18 -5.08 26.39 7.76
CA ILE A 18 -5.96 25.42 7.11
C ILE A 18 -6.61 26.07 5.88
N MET A 19 -6.54 25.38 4.76
CA MET A 19 -7.14 25.83 3.51
C MET A 19 -7.99 24.71 2.91
N VAL A 20 -9.14 25.09 2.37
CA VAL A 20 -10.07 24.17 1.71
C VAL A 20 -10.44 24.77 0.36
N GLY A 21 -10.23 24.01 -0.71
CA GLY A 21 -10.49 24.51 -2.05
C GLY A 21 -10.27 23.45 -3.11
N ASN A 22 -10.43 23.85 -4.37
CA ASN A 22 -10.06 23.02 -5.50
C ASN A 22 -8.55 23.17 -5.79
N PRO A 23 -7.94 22.33 -6.65
CA PRO A 23 -6.50 22.40 -6.91
C PRO A 23 -6.00 23.76 -7.42
N ALA A 24 -6.84 24.55 -8.11
CA ALA A 24 -6.47 25.88 -8.57
C ALA A 24 -6.35 26.89 -7.42
N SER A 25 -7.09 26.70 -6.33
CA SER A 25 -6.97 27.52 -5.11
C SER A 25 -5.59 27.38 -4.44
N PHE A 26 -4.85 26.31 -4.71
CA PHE A 26 -3.51 26.04 -4.17
C PHE A 26 -2.40 26.30 -5.20
N GLN A 27 -2.63 27.20 -6.16
CA GLN A 27 -1.61 27.51 -7.16
C GLN A 27 -0.46 28.30 -6.53
N GLY A 28 0.76 27.77 -6.61
CA GLY A 28 1.95 28.38 -6.00
C GLY A 28 2.03 28.22 -4.49
N ASP A 29 1.12 27.44 -3.89
CA ASP A 29 1.03 27.26 -2.45
C ASP A 29 1.10 25.77 -2.11
N GLU A 30 2.05 25.41 -1.24
CA GLU A 30 2.33 24.03 -0.84
C GLU A 30 2.05 23.85 0.65
N ARG A 31 1.74 22.62 1.06
CA ARG A 31 1.45 22.28 2.46
C ARG A 31 2.21 21.02 2.85
N ASP A 32 2.60 20.94 4.11
CA ASP A 32 3.22 19.74 4.66
C ASP A 32 2.28 18.53 4.51
N ILE A 33 0.98 18.74 4.75
CA ILE A 33 -0.05 17.72 4.64
C ILE A 33 -1.15 18.18 3.67
N ILE A 34 -1.48 17.36 2.68
CA ILE A 34 -2.63 17.53 1.79
C ILE A 34 -3.62 16.40 2.02
N PHE A 35 -4.88 16.77 2.26
CA PHE A 35 -6.02 15.86 2.22
C PHE A 35 -6.72 16.00 0.86
N LEU A 36 -6.72 14.93 0.06
CA LEU A 36 -7.28 14.91 -1.28
C LEU A 36 -8.44 13.92 -1.32
N SER A 37 -9.60 14.32 -1.82
CA SER A 37 -10.74 13.42 -2.07
C SER A 37 -10.96 13.24 -3.57
N LEU A 38 -11.27 12.02 -4.00
CA LEU A 38 -11.65 11.74 -5.40
C LEU A 38 -13.07 12.21 -5.75
N VAL A 39 -13.87 12.59 -4.74
CA VAL A 39 -15.24 13.11 -4.88
C VAL A 39 -16.09 12.23 -5.81
N THR A 40 -16.11 10.93 -5.54
CA THR A 40 -16.87 9.97 -6.32
C THR A 40 -17.25 8.75 -5.47
N ALA A 41 -18.48 8.25 -5.65
CA ALA A 41 -19.06 7.17 -4.87
C ALA A 41 -19.16 5.86 -5.66
N HIS A 42 -19.22 4.72 -4.99
CA HIS A 42 -19.52 3.44 -5.65
C HIS A 42 -20.87 3.47 -6.40
N ASP A 43 -21.00 2.67 -7.45
CA ASP A 43 -22.24 2.46 -8.23
C ASP A 43 -22.98 3.72 -8.74
N HIS A 44 -22.29 4.86 -8.75
CA HIS A 44 -22.81 6.11 -9.29
C HIS A 44 -22.46 6.28 -10.78
N PRO A 45 -23.40 6.67 -11.66
CA PRO A 45 -23.13 7.00 -13.05
C PRO A 45 -22.07 8.11 -13.17
N ARG A 46 -20.92 7.84 -13.80
CA ARG A 46 -19.82 8.82 -13.86
C ARG A 46 -19.22 8.88 -15.25
N LYS A 47 -18.77 10.07 -15.64
CA LYS A 47 -17.88 10.22 -16.81
C LYS A 47 -16.43 10.05 -16.37
N ALA A 48 -15.64 9.38 -17.19
CA ALA A 48 -14.21 9.26 -16.96
C ALA A 48 -13.54 10.64 -17.11
N LEU A 49 -12.68 11.00 -16.15
CA LEU A 49 -11.91 12.23 -16.20
C LEU A 49 -10.67 12.01 -17.06
N THR A 50 -10.78 12.22 -18.38
CA THR A 50 -9.70 11.90 -19.35
C THR A 50 -9.06 13.13 -20.00
N LYS A 51 -9.70 14.31 -19.90
CA LYS A 51 -9.23 15.55 -20.52
C LYS A 51 -7.94 16.08 -19.87
N VAL A 52 -7.10 16.75 -20.66
CA VAL A 52 -5.82 17.35 -20.22
C VAL A 52 -5.98 18.31 -19.04
N GLU A 53 -7.10 19.04 -18.96
CA GLU A 53 -7.41 19.93 -17.84
C GLU A 53 -7.50 19.18 -16.50
N TYR A 54 -8.08 17.98 -16.49
CA TYR A 54 -8.15 17.14 -15.29
C TYR A 54 -6.78 16.60 -14.91
N LYS A 55 -5.97 16.19 -15.91
CA LYS A 55 -4.58 15.78 -15.68
C LYS A 55 -3.80 16.85 -14.93
N ARG A 56 -3.89 18.11 -15.39
CA ARG A 56 -3.25 19.26 -14.72
C ARG A 56 -3.75 19.44 -13.29
N ARG A 57 -5.06 19.33 -13.06
CA ARG A 57 -5.65 19.45 -11.72
C ARG A 57 -5.15 18.37 -10.76
N PHE A 58 -5.09 17.11 -11.20
CA PHE A 58 -4.56 16.02 -10.39
C PHE A 58 -3.08 16.23 -10.09
N ASN A 59 -2.27 16.56 -11.09
CA ASN A 59 -0.85 16.83 -10.89
C ASN A 59 -0.61 17.95 -9.89
N VAL A 60 -1.35 19.07 -10.01
CA VAL A 60 -1.28 20.16 -9.04
C VAL A 60 -1.67 19.67 -7.66
N ALA A 61 -2.81 18.99 -7.52
CA ALA A 61 -3.29 18.50 -6.23
C ALA A 61 -2.27 17.58 -5.54
N THR A 62 -1.65 16.67 -6.30
CA THR A 62 -0.66 15.72 -5.78
C THR A 62 0.68 16.39 -5.48
N SER A 63 1.11 17.36 -6.29
CA SER A 63 2.41 18.01 -6.12
C SER A 63 2.43 19.05 -5.01
N ARG A 64 1.27 19.46 -4.46
CA ARG A 64 1.22 20.43 -3.35
C ARG A 64 1.56 19.85 -1.99
N ALA A 65 1.58 18.54 -1.85
CA ALA A 65 2.01 17.87 -0.62
C ALA A 65 3.53 17.89 -0.54
N LYS A 66 4.10 18.42 0.55
CA LYS A 66 5.55 18.37 0.82
C LYS A 66 5.96 17.08 1.54
N ASP A 67 5.21 16.71 2.57
CA ASP A 67 5.50 15.54 3.41
C ASP A 67 4.47 14.42 3.18
N GLN A 68 3.18 14.73 3.30
CA GLN A 68 2.12 13.71 3.28
C GLN A 68 0.97 14.05 2.33
N LEU A 69 0.54 13.04 1.57
CA LEU A 69 -0.70 13.06 0.79
C LEU A 69 -1.64 12.00 1.37
N TRP A 70 -2.81 12.45 1.82
CA TRP A 70 -3.89 11.61 2.34
C TRP A 70 -5.01 11.54 1.31
N LEU A 71 -5.13 10.42 0.61
CA LEU A 71 -6.17 10.21 -0.40
C LEU A 71 -7.43 9.56 0.22
N PHE A 72 -8.56 10.23 0.13
CA PHE A 72 -9.88 9.70 0.46
C PHE A 72 -10.63 9.29 -0.80
N HIS A 73 -11.17 8.07 -0.81
CA HIS A 73 -11.95 7.56 -1.92
C HIS A 73 -13.07 6.65 -1.42
N SER A 74 -14.22 6.63 -2.11
CA SER A 74 -15.32 5.69 -1.84
C SER A 74 -15.53 4.69 -2.98
N VAL A 75 -14.52 4.55 -3.84
CA VAL A 75 -14.51 3.67 -5.02
C VAL A 75 -13.29 2.76 -4.97
N ARG A 76 -13.42 1.55 -5.50
CA ARG A 76 -12.32 0.62 -5.73
C ARG A 76 -11.77 0.80 -7.14
N LEU A 77 -10.58 0.27 -7.42
CA LEU A 77 -9.98 0.31 -8.77
C LEU A 77 -10.92 -0.27 -9.84
N LYS A 78 -11.62 -1.36 -9.52
CA LYS A 78 -12.59 -1.98 -10.43
C LYS A 78 -13.85 -1.14 -10.72
N ASP A 79 -14.10 -0.10 -9.92
CA ASP A 79 -15.23 0.80 -10.11
C ASP A 79 -14.91 1.94 -11.10
N LEU A 80 -13.66 2.03 -11.57
CA LEU A 80 -13.14 3.08 -12.45
C LEU A 80 -12.52 2.47 -13.73
N THR A 81 -12.59 3.21 -14.83
CA THR A 81 -11.93 2.82 -16.09
C THR A 81 -10.45 3.23 -16.06
N LYS A 82 -9.56 2.43 -16.67
CA LYS A 82 -8.10 2.67 -16.66
C LYS A 82 -7.67 4.03 -17.22
N ASN A 83 -8.44 4.59 -18.14
CA ASN A 83 -8.18 5.91 -18.73
C ASN A 83 -8.61 7.09 -17.84
N ASP A 84 -9.34 6.84 -16.75
CA ASP A 84 -9.73 7.86 -15.77
C ASP A 84 -8.53 8.27 -14.91
N PHE A 85 -8.25 9.57 -14.77
CA PHE A 85 -7.17 10.04 -13.91
C PHE A 85 -7.39 9.69 -12.43
N ARG A 86 -8.62 9.46 -11.98
CA ARG A 86 -8.90 8.92 -10.64
C ARG A 86 -8.39 7.50 -10.48
N TYR A 87 -8.58 6.65 -11.51
CA TYR A 87 -8.02 5.30 -11.54
C TYR A 87 -6.50 5.40 -11.45
N GLN A 88 -5.89 6.21 -12.32
CA GLN A 88 -4.43 6.29 -12.40
C GLN A 88 -3.78 6.77 -11.10
N LEU A 89 -4.39 7.75 -10.42
CA LEU A 89 -3.90 8.22 -9.13
C LEU A 89 -4.09 7.16 -8.04
N LEU A 90 -5.28 6.56 -7.96
CA LEU A 90 -5.56 5.52 -6.98
C LEU A 90 -4.65 4.31 -7.19
N ASP A 91 -4.47 3.89 -8.43
CA ASP A 91 -3.60 2.79 -8.84
C ASP A 91 -2.15 3.10 -8.47
N TYR A 92 -1.67 4.29 -8.80
CA TYR A 92 -0.33 4.73 -8.41
C TYR A 92 -0.13 4.70 -6.90
N ILE A 93 -1.08 5.17 -6.09
CA ILE A 93 -0.94 5.20 -4.63
C ILE A 93 -1.04 3.80 -4.02
N VAL A 94 -2.02 2.99 -4.44
CA VAL A 94 -2.22 1.61 -3.98
C VAL A 94 -1.02 0.75 -4.35
N ASN A 95 -0.44 0.99 -5.53
CA ASN A 95 0.68 0.23 -6.07
C ASN A 95 2.02 0.99 -5.96
N TYR A 96 2.13 2.06 -5.17
CA TYR A 96 3.34 2.91 -5.12
C TYR A 96 4.60 2.11 -4.75
N ASN A 97 4.45 1.18 -3.81
CA ASN A 97 5.54 0.29 -3.38
C ASN A 97 5.81 -0.88 -4.34
N THR A 98 5.09 -1.00 -5.46
CA THR A 98 5.22 -2.13 -6.41
C THR A 98 6.45 -1.99 -7.29
N ILE A 99 6.93 -0.77 -7.56
CA ILE A 99 8.12 -0.55 -8.38
C ILE A 99 9.39 -1.02 -7.65
N GLU A 100 9.41 -0.96 -6.31
CA GLU A 100 10.46 -1.58 -5.50
C GLU A 100 10.23 -3.08 -5.26
N PHE A 101 8.98 -3.56 -5.38
CA PHE A 101 8.60 -4.96 -5.16
C PHE A 101 9.11 -5.93 -6.23
N GLU A 102 9.30 -5.50 -7.48
CA GLU A 102 9.90 -6.37 -8.53
C GLU A 102 11.31 -6.86 -8.15
N GLN A 103 11.92 -6.32 -7.08
CA GLN A 103 13.22 -6.73 -6.55
C GLN A 103 13.16 -7.61 -5.29
N ARG A 104 11.99 -7.82 -4.66
CA ARG A 104 11.90 -8.56 -3.39
C ARG A 104 11.78 -10.07 -3.61
N GLN A 105 12.85 -10.79 -3.30
CA GLN A 105 13.00 -12.23 -3.51
C GLN A 105 12.77 -13.03 -2.23
N LEU A 106 12.60 -14.35 -2.38
CA LEU A 106 12.62 -15.28 -1.25
C LEU A 106 13.95 -15.18 -0.52
N ILE A 107 13.88 -15.14 0.81
CA ILE A 107 15.05 -15.08 1.69
C ILE A 107 15.43 -16.50 2.08
N PHE A 108 16.71 -16.84 2.04
CA PHE A 108 17.18 -18.13 2.54
C PHE A 108 16.92 -18.25 4.05
N VAL A 109 16.31 -19.36 4.48
CA VAL A 109 16.09 -19.67 5.90
C VAL A 109 16.97 -20.87 6.27
N PRO A 110 17.87 -20.76 7.26
CA PRO A 110 18.67 -21.87 7.73
C PRO A 110 17.82 -23.04 8.24
N ASN A 111 18.30 -24.27 8.05
CA ASN A 111 17.70 -25.49 8.60
C ASN A 111 18.80 -26.40 9.19
N PRO A 112 18.84 -26.64 10.51
CA PRO A 112 17.89 -26.17 11.53
C PRO A 112 17.94 -24.64 11.71
N LYS A 113 16.82 -24.05 12.15
CA LYS A 113 16.73 -22.62 12.45
C LYS A 113 17.48 -22.30 13.76
N PRO A 114 18.35 -21.28 13.78
CA PRO A 114 18.94 -20.76 15.01
C PRO A 114 17.86 -20.30 15.98
N ARG A 115 18.08 -20.46 17.29
CA ARG A 115 17.22 -19.87 18.32
C ARG A 115 17.42 -18.35 18.37
N TYR A 116 16.50 -17.66 19.03
CA TYR A 116 16.62 -16.22 19.23
C TYR A 116 17.96 -15.86 19.88
N GLY A 117 18.71 -14.95 19.26
CA GLY A 117 20.03 -14.51 19.70
C GLY A 117 21.22 -15.34 19.20
N GLU A 118 20.98 -16.49 18.54
CA GLU A 118 22.03 -17.31 17.94
C GLU A 118 22.38 -16.86 16.51
N GLU A 119 23.60 -17.16 16.06
CA GLU A 119 24.05 -16.89 14.69
C GLU A 119 23.74 -18.06 13.73
N PRO A 120 23.47 -17.79 12.44
CA PRO A 120 23.32 -16.46 11.85
C PRO A 120 22.02 -15.79 12.32
N LYS A 121 22.08 -14.48 12.58
CA LYS A 121 20.89 -13.66 12.83
C LYS A 121 20.00 -13.55 11.57
N PRO A 122 18.68 -13.36 11.75
CA PRO A 122 17.81 -13.02 10.63
C PRO A 122 18.29 -11.72 9.96
N PRO A 123 18.13 -11.57 8.64
CA PRO A 123 18.53 -10.36 7.95
C PRO A 123 17.68 -9.18 8.41
N ASN A 124 18.25 -7.96 8.36
CA ASN A 124 17.44 -6.75 8.53
C ASN A 124 16.35 -6.68 7.44
N PRO A 125 15.12 -6.25 7.76
CA PRO A 125 14.69 -5.68 9.05
C PRO A 125 13.99 -6.69 9.99
N PHE A 126 14.09 -7.99 9.75
CA PHE A 126 13.38 -9.01 10.52
C PHE A 126 13.99 -9.21 11.92
N ARG A 127 13.14 -9.44 12.92
CA ARG A 127 13.56 -9.68 14.32
C ARG A 127 13.70 -11.16 14.64
N SER A 128 13.07 -12.02 13.86
CA SER A 128 13.14 -13.47 14.02
C SER A 128 13.18 -14.22 12.69
N TRP A 129 13.77 -15.41 12.69
CA TRP A 129 13.66 -16.34 11.56
C TRP A 129 12.23 -16.81 11.30
N PHE A 130 11.35 -16.70 12.29
CA PHE A 130 9.93 -16.98 12.15
C PHE A 130 9.24 -15.95 11.24
N GLU A 131 9.47 -14.65 11.44
CA GLU A 131 8.97 -13.61 10.53
C GLU A 131 9.44 -13.82 9.09
N VAL A 132 10.70 -14.23 8.90
CA VAL A 132 11.25 -14.53 7.56
C VAL A 132 10.50 -15.70 6.90
N GLU A 133 10.18 -16.76 7.65
CA GLU A 133 9.39 -17.88 7.13
C GLU A 133 7.97 -17.46 6.74
N VAL A 134 7.30 -16.66 7.57
CA VAL A 134 5.95 -16.14 7.28
C VAL A 134 5.99 -15.22 6.04
N TYR A 135 6.96 -14.30 5.98
CA TYR A 135 7.21 -13.43 4.82
C TYR A 135 7.37 -14.25 3.54
N ASN A 136 8.27 -15.25 3.55
CA ASN A 136 8.50 -16.11 2.40
C ASN A 136 7.25 -16.89 2.00
N ASN A 137 6.42 -17.31 2.95
CA ASN A 137 5.16 -17.98 2.66
C ASN A 137 4.18 -17.04 1.93
N ILE A 138 4.06 -15.80 2.41
CA ILE A 138 3.21 -14.77 1.78
C ILE A 138 3.69 -14.45 0.36
N ILE A 139 5.01 -14.27 0.18
CA ILE A 139 5.64 -14.06 -1.14
C ILE A 139 5.40 -15.26 -2.07
N ASN A 140 5.59 -16.49 -1.60
CA ASN A 140 5.35 -17.71 -2.40
C ASN A 140 3.89 -17.86 -2.82
N LYS A 141 2.95 -17.33 -2.04
CA LYS A 141 1.52 -17.26 -2.38
C LYS A 141 1.20 -16.13 -3.37
N GLY A 142 2.20 -15.34 -3.79
CA GLY A 142 2.08 -14.26 -4.76
C GLY A 142 1.61 -12.94 -4.16
N TYR A 143 1.53 -12.81 -2.84
CA TYR A 143 1.11 -11.56 -2.21
C TYR A 143 2.30 -10.63 -1.95
N LYS A 144 2.01 -9.32 -1.98
CA LYS A 144 2.97 -8.29 -1.58
C LYS A 144 2.98 -8.15 -0.07
N VAL A 145 4.16 -8.07 0.53
CA VAL A 145 4.32 -7.92 1.98
C VAL A 145 5.49 -7.00 2.33
N GLU A 146 5.26 -6.12 3.30
CA GLU A 146 6.22 -5.14 3.83
C GLU A 146 6.65 -5.55 5.24
N PRO A 147 7.93 -5.87 5.49
CA PRO A 147 8.41 -6.17 6.83
C PRO A 147 8.71 -4.91 7.65
N ALA A 148 8.60 -5.02 8.98
CA ALA A 148 8.91 -3.97 9.96
C ALA A 148 8.29 -2.61 9.63
N TYR A 149 6.99 -2.61 9.33
CA TYR A 149 6.27 -1.43 8.85
C TYR A 149 5.99 -0.45 10.00
N LYS A 150 6.58 0.75 9.91
CA LYS A 150 6.42 1.80 10.92
C LYS A 150 5.17 2.64 10.70
N VAL A 151 4.28 2.68 11.68
CA VAL A 151 3.05 3.48 11.66
C VAL A 151 2.76 4.07 13.04
N ALA A 152 2.56 5.38 13.11
CA ALA A 152 2.18 6.08 14.34
C ALA A 152 3.07 5.78 15.57
N GLY A 153 4.37 5.56 15.35
CA GLY A 153 5.32 5.19 16.42
C GLY A 153 5.27 3.73 16.86
N TYR A 154 4.45 2.91 16.21
CA TYR A 154 4.43 1.45 16.31
C TYR A 154 5.13 0.83 15.10
N GLU A 155 5.64 -0.39 15.24
CA GLU A 155 6.26 -1.18 14.17
C GLU A 155 5.52 -2.51 14.09
N ILE A 156 4.93 -2.79 12.93
CA ILE A 156 4.20 -4.04 12.64
C ILE A 156 5.18 -5.00 11.96
N ASP A 157 5.22 -6.26 12.39
CA ASP A 157 6.15 -7.26 11.84
C ASP A 157 6.04 -7.40 10.33
N LEU A 158 4.83 -7.60 9.81
CA LEU A 158 4.54 -7.75 8.38
C LEU A 158 3.24 -7.04 8.01
N VAL A 159 3.21 -6.33 6.87
CA VAL A 159 2.00 -5.66 6.38
C VAL A 159 1.68 -6.08 4.95
N VAL A 160 0.42 -6.43 4.72
CA VAL A 160 -0.13 -6.61 3.38
C VAL A 160 -1.19 -5.53 3.14
N PHE A 161 -1.00 -4.74 2.09
CA PHE A 161 -2.02 -3.81 1.61
C PHE A 161 -2.92 -4.49 0.59
N GLY A 162 -4.23 -4.49 0.87
CA GLY A 162 -5.25 -4.93 -0.06
C GLY A 162 -5.38 -3.98 -1.25
N ALA A 163 -5.77 -4.50 -2.40
CA ALA A 163 -6.07 -3.70 -3.59
C ALA A 163 -7.30 -2.79 -3.36
N ASP A 164 -8.13 -3.14 -2.38
CA ASP A 164 -9.25 -2.33 -1.90
C ASP A 164 -8.85 -1.34 -0.79
N GLY A 165 -7.57 -1.23 -0.43
CA GLY A 165 -7.09 -0.35 0.62
C GLY A 165 -7.26 -0.86 2.05
N THR A 166 -7.66 -2.12 2.21
CA THR A 166 -7.57 -2.81 3.49
C THR A 166 -6.12 -2.88 3.95
N LYS A 167 -5.86 -2.57 5.23
CA LYS A 167 -4.52 -2.60 5.83
C LYS A 167 -4.44 -3.81 6.75
N ILE A 168 -3.68 -4.82 6.35
CA ILE A 168 -3.61 -6.09 7.08
C ILE A 168 -2.27 -6.14 7.79
N ALA A 169 -2.30 -5.97 9.11
CA ALA A 169 -1.17 -6.15 10.00
C ALA A 169 -1.05 -7.63 10.36
N ILE A 170 0.13 -8.21 10.16
CA ILE A 170 0.42 -9.60 10.48
C ILE A 170 1.52 -9.60 11.53
N GLU A 171 1.21 -10.07 12.73
CA GLU A 171 2.12 -10.16 13.88
C GLU A 171 2.59 -11.61 14.03
N CYS A 172 3.90 -11.79 14.16
CA CYS A 172 4.54 -13.09 14.29
C CYS A 172 4.87 -13.35 15.77
N ASP A 173 3.84 -13.72 16.53
CA ASP A 173 3.93 -13.93 17.99
C ASP A 173 4.80 -15.14 18.34
N GLY A 174 6.08 -14.87 18.62
CA GLY A 174 7.05 -15.84 19.16
C GLY A 174 7.00 -15.98 20.68
N ASP A 175 7.85 -16.84 21.23
CA ASP A 175 7.92 -17.13 22.68
C ASP A 175 8.53 -15.99 23.53
N TYR A 176 8.78 -14.81 22.94
CA TYR A 176 9.41 -13.70 23.64
C TYR A 176 8.35 -12.86 24.38
N TRP A 177 8.27 -13.05 25.69
CA TRP A 177 7.39 -12.26 26.55
C TRP A 177 8.09 -10.98 27.03
N HIS A 178 7.57 -9.82 26.62
CA HIS A 178 8.17 -8.51 26.93
C HIS A 178 7.75 -7.93 28.31
N GLY A 179 7.01 -8.67 29.13
CA GLY A 179 6.51 -8.18 30.42
C GLY A 179 5.11 -7.55 30.37
N ASP A 180 4.43 -7.48 31.53
CA ASP A 180 3.04 -6.99 31.65
C ASP A 180 2.86 -5.53 31.19
N GLU A 181 3.80 -4.63 31.53
CA GLU A 181 3.70 -3.20 31.19
C GLU A 181 3.87 -2.94 29.68
N GLN A 182 4.70 -3.73 29.01
CA GLN A 182 4.88 -3.63 27.56
C GLN A 182 3.66 -4.19 26.83
N PHE A 183 3.09 -5.29 27.34
CA PHE A 183 1.88 -5.91 26.80
C PHE A 183 0.69 -4.95 26.80
N GLU A 184 0.46 -4.22 27.90
CA GLU A 184 -0.65 -3.25 27.98
C GLU A 184 -0.47 -2.11 26.96
N LYS A 185 0.76 -1.61 26.80
CA LYS A 185 1.08 -0.58 25.79
C LYS A 185 0.87 -1.10 24.37
N ASP A 186 1.24 -2.34 24.09
CA ASP A 186 1.08 -2.94 22.76
C ASP A 186 -0.39 -3.21 22.43
N MET A 187 -1.20 -3.62 23.42
CA MET A 187 -2.65 -3.74 23.26
C MET A 187 -3.32 -2.39 22.98
N GLN A 188 -2.97 -1.34 23.74
CA GLN A 188 -3.49 0.01 23.48
C GLN A 188 -3.11 0.52 22.08
N ARG A 189 -1.89 0.24 21.62
CA ARG A 189 -1.45 0.59 20.26
C ARG A 189 -2.24 -0.17 19.20
N GLN A 190 -2.48 -1.47 19.42
CA GLN A 190 -3.31 -2.27 18.53
C GLN A 190 -4.72 -1.67 18.41
N GLU A 191 -5.39 -1.36 19.53
CA GLU A 191 -6.74 -0.77 19.51
C GLU A 191 -6.80 0.58 18.77
N ILE A 192 -5.76 1.42 18.90
CA ILE A 192 -5.66 2.68 18.16
C ILE A 192 -5.59 2.41 16.66
N LEU A 193 -4.77 1.44 16.24
CA LEU A 193 -4.59 1.10 14.83
C LEU A 193 -5.83 0.41 14.26
N GLU A 194 -6.49 -0.46 15.02
CA GLU A 194 -7.77 -1.07 14.61
C GLU A 194 -8.85 0.00 14.38
N ARG A 195 -8.97 1.00 15.27
CA ARG A 195 -9.85 2.17 15.04
C ARG A 195 -9.46 2.99 13.81
N ALA A 196 -8.19 2.97 13.43
CA ALA A 196 -7.68 3.60 12.20
C ALA A 196 -7.83 2.71 10.94
N GLY A 197 -8.56 1.59 11.06
CA GLY A 197 -8.90 0.69 9.95
C GLY A 197 -7.85 -0.39 9.67
N TRP A 198 -6.95 -0.67 10.60
CA TRP A 198 -6.05 -1.82 10.51
C TRP A 198 -6.76 -3.11 10.93
N GLN A 199 -6.48 -4.20 10.23
CA GLN A 199 -6.91 -5.54 10.57
C GLN A 199 -5.71 -6.34 11.05
N PHE A 200 -5.71 -6.77 12.30
CA PHE A 200 -4.61 -7.55 12.87
C PHE A 200 -4.84 -9.05 12.71
N PHE A 201 -3.79 -9.75 12.29
CA PHE A 201 -3.73 -11.19 12.20
C PHE A 201 -2.49 -11.69 12.94
N ARG A 202 -2.68 -12.39 14.05
CA ARG A 202 -1.60 -12.93 14.87
C ARG A 202 -1.33 -14.38 14.53
N ILE A 203 -0.06 -14.71 14.30
CA ILE A 203 0.39 -16.08 14.04
C ILE A 203 1.28 -16.51 15.21
N LEU A 204 0.78 -17.41 16.05
CA LEU A 204 1.56 -17.96 17.14
C LEU A 204 2.62 -18.93 16.59
N TYR A 205 3.87 -18.74 17.01
CA TYR A 205 5.00 -19.59 16.62
C TYR A 205 4.75 -21.05 16.95
N SER A 206 4.24 -21.35 18.14
CA SER A 206 3.92 -22.72 18.60
C SER A 206 2.90 -23.42 17.69
N HIS A 207 1.88 -22.70 17.21
CA HIS A 207 0.92 -23.24 16.25
C HIS A 207 1.55 -23.41 14.88
N TYR A 208 2.38 -22.46 14.46
CA TYR A 208 3.04 -22.47 13.16
C TYR A 208 4.02 -23.63 13.01
N ILE A 209 4.80 -23.96 14.05
CA ILE A 209 5.73 -25.10 14.01
C ILE A 209 5.00 -26.45 14.00
N ASN A 210 3.84 -26.54 14.66
CA ASN A 210 3.05 -27.76 14.71
C ASN A 210 2.34 -28.03 13.39
N ASP A 211 1.65 -27.01 12.85
CA ASP A 211 0.99 -27.09 11.54
C ASP A 211 0.97 -25.71 10.88
N LYS A 212 1.95 -25.49 9.99
CA LYS A 212 2.08 -24.25 9.20
C LYS A 212 0.83 -23.97 8.37
N HIS A 213 0.17 -25.00 7.85
CA HIS A 213 -0.98 -24.84 6.97
C HIS A 213 -2.19 -24.37 7.80
N GLN A 214 -2.46 -25.02 8.92
CA GLN A 214 -3.54 -24.62 9.81
C GLN A 214 -3.32 -23.22 10.39
N ALA A 215 -2.11 -22.92 10.88
CA ALA A 215 -1.78 -21.64 11.50
C ALA A 215 -1.95 -20.44 10.55
N THR A 216 -1.81 -20.67 9.23
CA THR A 216 -1.94 -19.63 8.20
C THR A 216 -3.24 -19.70 7.41
N ALA A 217 -4.12 -20.68 7.66
CA ALA A 217 -5.31 -20.91 6.84
C ALA A 217 -6.22 -19.67 6.73
N GLN A 218 -6.53 -19.06 7.89
CA GLN A 218 -7.39 -17.88 7.94
C GLN A 218 -6.71 -16.65 7.32
N LEU A 219 -5.38 -16.52 7.41
CA LEU A 219 -4.64 -15.45 6.75
C LEU A 219 -4.91 -15.50 5.24
N TRP A 220 -4.87 -16.68 4.63
CA TRP A 220 -5.13 -16.82 3.20
C TRP A 220 -6.54 -16.42 2.81
N ASP A 221 -7.54 -16.67 3.65
CA ASP A 221 -8.91 -16.21 3.41
C ASP A 221 -9.02 -14.67 3.44
N VAL A 222 -8.36 -14.03 4.41
CA VAL A 222 -8.31 -12.57 4.52
C VAL A 222 -7.57 -11.98 3.30
N LEU A 223 -6.39 -12.51 2.97
CA LEU A 223 -5.59 -12.02 1.85
C LEU A 223 -6.32 -12.20 0.52
N ARG A 224 -6.99 -13.35 0.27
CA ARG A 224 -7.80 -13.55 -0.96
C ARG A 224 -8.97 -12.58 -1.08
N ARG A 225 -9.58 -12.18 0.04
CA ARG A 225 -10.73 -11.28 0.03
C ARG A 225 -10.34 -9.85 -0.33
N HIS A 226 -9.15 -9.42 0.07
CA HIS A 226 -8.75 -8.01 0.04
C HIS A 226 -7.58 -7.71 -0.90
N SER A 227 -6.76 -8.71 -1.25
CA SER A 227 -5.57 -8.55 -2.09
C SER A 227 -5.60 -9.52 -3.28
N THR A 228 -4.95 -9.11 -4.36
CA THR A 228 -4.79 -9.94 -5.56
C THR A 228 -3.35 -10.47 -5.61
N PRO A 229 -3.14 -11.78 -5.74
CA PRO A 229 -1.82 -12.31 -6.05
C PRO A 229 -1.27 -11.62 -7.30
N VAL A 230 0.00 -11.21 -7.24
CA VAL A 230 0.72 -10.70 -8.40
C VAL A 230 0.94 -11.88 -9.33
N GLU A 231 0.34 -11.84 -10.53
CA GLU A 231 0.65 -12.83 -11.57
C GLU A 231 2.14 -12.74 -11.89
N THR A 232 2.90 -13.74 -11.45
CA THR A 232 4.31 -13.86 -11.82
C THR A 232 4.33 -14.22 -13.30
N ARG A 233 4.90 -13.35 -14.15
CA ARG A 233 5.03 -13.55 -15.60
C ARG A 233 5.95 -14.72 -16.01
N ALA A 234 6.27 -15.63 -15.10
CA ALA A 234 7.23 -16.70 -15.32
C ALA A 234 6.52 -18.06 -15.48
N LYS A 235 6.17 -18.40 -16.74
CA LYS A 235 6.22 -19.73 -17.38
C LYS A 235 5.37 -19.73 -18.66
N LYS A 236 5.89 -19.11 -19.72
CA LYS A 236 5.47 -19.41 -21.09
C LYS A 236 6.61 -19.18 -22.07
N GLN A 237 7.73 -19.85 -21.83
CA GLN A 237 8.72 -20.12 -22.87
C GLN A 237 9.21 -21.54 -22.65
N ASP A 238 8.62 -22.48 -23.39
CA ASP A 238 9.36 -23.65 -23.80
C ASP A 238 8.97 -23.98 -25.24
N ASN A 239 10.02 -24.16 -26.06
CA ASN A 239 10.07 -24.75 -27.40
C ASN A 239 9.21 -24.17 -28.54
N THR A 240 9.83 -23.32 -29.36
CA THR A 240 9.94 -23.63 -30.80
C THR A 240 11.31 -23.15 -31.33
N GLN A 241 11.92 -24.04 -32.12
CA GLN A 241 13.31 -24.07 -32.53
C GLN A 241 13.72 -22.96 -33.53
N LEU A 242 14.99 -22.57 -33.39
CA LEU A 242 16.00 -22.32 -34.44
C LEU A 242 15.53 -22.43 -35.90
N GLN A 243 15.57 -21.33 -36.66
CA GLN A 243 16.47 -21.16 -37.81
C GLN A 243 16.36 -19.76 -38.45
N ASP A 244 17.52 -19.34 -38.97
CA ASP A 244 17.79 -18.31 -39.98
C ASP A 244 17.81 -16.80 -39.64
N LYS A 245 19.06 -16.33 -39.57
CA LYS A 245 19.52 -14.95 -39.79
C LYS A 245 19.24 -14.54 -41.23
N SER A 246 18.64 -13.38 -41.45
CA SER A 246 19.28 -12.20 -42.05
C SER A 246 18.26 -11.22 -42.65
N THR A 247 18.54 -9.94 -42.41
CA THR A 247 18.12 -8.76 -43.20
C THR A 247 16.63 -8.39 -43.20
N GLN A 248 16.27 -7.38 -42.39
CA GLN A 248 15.94 -6.04 -42.89
C GLN A 248 15.52 -5.15 -41.71
N GLU A 249 16.37 -4.15 -41.47
CA GLU A 249 16.00 -2.95 -40.75
C GLU A 249 14.96 -2.18 -41.57
N GLU A 250 13.92 -1.73 -40.88
CA GLU A 250 13.21 -0.44 -41.02
C GLU A 250 11.70 -0.64 -40.87
N GLN A 251 11.10 0.25 -40.07
CA GLN A 251 9.66 0.38 -39.83
C GLN A 251 9.04 -0.65 -38.90
N ILE A 252 9.24 -0.47 -37.59
CA ILE A 252 8.23 -0.30 -36.51
C ILE A 252 9.05 -0.01 -35.25
N LYS A 253 9.57 1.22 -35.15
CA LYS A 253 10.19 1.79 -33.94
C LYS A 253 9.42 3.04 -33.56
N ASP A 254 8.11 2.92 -33.36
CA ASP A 254 7.33 3.88 -32.56
C ASP A 254 5.97 3.26 -32.23
N MET A 255 5.80 2.76 -30.99
CA MET A 255 4.50 2.54 -30.30
C MET A 255 4.59 1.61 -29.07
N GLY A 256 5.78 1.06 -28.74
CA GLY A 256 5.93 0.05 -27.69
C GLY A 256 6.69 0.45 -26.43
N SER A 257 6.75 1.73 -26.02
CA SER A 257 7.50 2.13 -24.81
C SER A 257 7.04 3.44 -24.12
N LYS A 258 5.73 3.74 -24.14
CA LYS A 258 5.15 4.87 -23.37
C LYS A 258 3.90 4.46 -22.60
N GLN A 259 4.07 3.66 -21.56
CA GLN A 259 3.24 3.81 -20.36
C GLN A 259 4.17 4.22 -19.22
N SER A 260 4.78 5.39 -19.37
CA SER A 260 5.37 6.10 -18.24
C SER A 260 4.23 6.51 -17.31
N SER A 261 4.26 6.05 -16.07
CA SER A 261 3.41 6.54 -14.99
C SER A 261 3.33 8.07 -15.03
N ILE A 262 2.12 8.60 -15.07
CA ILE A 262 1.84 10.04 -15.21
C ILE A 262 2.24 10.83 -13.97
N PHE A 263 2.36 10.14 -12.84
CA PHE A 263 2.83 10.64 -11.56
C PHE A 263 4.24 10.11 -11.33
N LYS A 264 5.25 10.65 -12.02
CA LYS A 264 6.65 10.44 -11.64
C LYS A 264 7.01 11.45 -10.57
N SER A 265 7.58 10.99 -9.46
CA SER A 265 8.29 11.83 -8.51
C SER A 265 9.45 12.52 -9.23
N SER A 266 9.58 13.83 -9.05
CA SER A 266 10.81 14.55 -9.38
C SER A 266 11.94 14.03 -8.48
N GLU A 267 13.11 13.79 -9.06
CA GLU A 267 14.28 13.08 -8.50
C GLU A 267 14.94 13.69 -7.25
N ASN A 268 14.27 14.53 -6.48
CA ASN A 268 14.81 15.09 -5.24
C ASN A 268 13.68 15.39 -4.24
N GLU A 269 13.05 14.39 -3.64
CA GLU A 269 12.16 14.64 -2.51
C GLU A 269 12.28 13.55 -1.45
N VAL A 270 12.44 14.02 -0.20
CA VAL A 270 12.12 13.33 1.04
C VAL A 270 10.95 12.37 0.80
N THR A 271 11.10 11.11 1.23
CA THR A 271 10.12 10.03 1.05
C THR A 271 8.72 10.47 1.44
N LYS A 272 7.93 10.99 0.49
CA LYS A 272 6.52 11.29 0.71
C LYS A 272 5.86 9.98 1.09
N ILE A 273 5.18 9.95 2.23
CA ILE A 273 4.45 8.76 2.68
C ILE A 273 3.03 8.91 2.14
N PRO A 274 2.67 8.28 1.01
CA PRO A 274 1.30 8.27 0.57
C PRO A 274 0.46 7.47 1.56
N ARG A 275 -0.59 8.10 2.09
CA ARG A 275 -1.60 7.43 2.92
C ARG A 275 -2.92 7.49 2.19
N PHE A 276 -3.72 6.43 2.29
CA PHE A 276 -5.04 6.42 1.68
C PHE A 276 -6.06 5.72 2.57
N PHE A 277 -7.31 6.15 2.42
CA PHE A 277 -8.46 5.72 3.21
C PHE A 277 -9.58 5.38 2.25
N ASN A 278 -9.94 4.09 2.23
CA ASN A 278 -11.12 3.64 1.53
C ASN A 278 -12.37 3.82 2.41
N LEU A 279 -13.27 4.67 1.95
CA LEU A 279 -14.57 5.00 2.54
C LEU A 279 -15.72 4.24 1.83
N TYR A 280 -15.39 3.15 1.15
CA TYR A 280 -16.39 2.26 0.56
C TYR A 280 -17.22 1.62 1.68
N GLN A 281 -18.54 1.73 1.60
CA GLN A 281 -19.51 1.26 2.61
C GLN A 281 -19.40 1.91 4.00
N SER A 282 -18.59 2.98 4.17
CA SER A 282 -18.40 3.62 5.48
C SER A 282 -19.50 4.63 5.87
N GLY A 283 -20.63 4.68 5.16
CA GLY A 283 -21.73 5.60 5.47
C GLY A 283 -22.84 5.64 4.42
N ASN A 284 -23.94 6.33 4.75
CA ASN A 284 -25.03 6.63 3.81
C ASN A 284 -24.56 7.71 2.82
N TYR A 285 -24.46 7.36 1.54
CA TYR A 285 -24.13 8.31 0.48
C TYR A 285 -25.32 9.25 0.28
N ILE A 286 -25.16 10.52 0.66
CA ILE A 286 -26.11 11.57 0.28
C ILE A 286 -25.77 11.93 -1.18
N VAL A 287 -26.69 11.61 -2.08
CA VAL A 287 -26.63 11.99 -3.51
C VAL A 287 -27.04 13.44 -3.66
#